data_AF-A0A955IQL0-F1
#
_entry.id   AF-A0A955IQL0-F1
#
_cell.length_a   1.000
_cell.length_b   1.000
_cell.length_c   1.000
_cell.angle_alpha   90.00
_cell.angle_beta   90.00
_cell.angle_gamma   90.00
#
_symmetry.space_group_name_H-M   'P 1'
#
loop_
_entity.id
_entity.type
_entity.pdbx_description
1 polymer ?
#
loop_
_entity_poly.entity_id
_entity_poly.type
_entity_poly.pdbx_seq_one_letter_code
_entity_poly.pdbx_strand_id
1 'polypeptide(L)'
;MSHFNASSPTGQSTAPCFRVVLHRGAHRWGFSWNPGDERELVRQLARLANDPGVPLDHDDVIVVLRQVAREIDPADLADMTRPDAAST
;
A
#
# COMPACT_ATOMS: atom_id res chain seq x y z
N MET A 1 -1.48 -33.44 -34.06
CA MET A 1 -0.80 -32.14 -33.87
C MET A 1 -1.87 -31.07 -33.78
N SER A 2 -2.24 -30.66 -32.58
CA SER A 2 -3.19 -29.56 -32.36
C SER A 2 -2.52 -28.59 -31.40
N HIS A 3 -2.03 -27.49 -31.94
CA HIS A 3 -1.46 -26.38 -31.16
C HIS A 3 -2.58 -25.73 -30.36
N PHE A 4 -2.48 -25.83 -29.03
CA PHE A 4 -3.26 -25.03 -28.10
C PHE A 4 -2.63 -23.63 -28.09
N ASN A 5 -3.20 -22.71 -28.86
CA ASN A 5 -2.83 -21.29 -28.83
C ASN A 5 -3.39 -20.69 -27.54
N ALA A 6 -2.63 -20.82 -26.44
CA ALA A 6 -2.97 -20.21 -25.17
C ALA A 6 -2.98 -18.69 -25.35
N SER A 7 -4.17 -18.12 -25.23
CA SER A 7 -4.43 -16.69 -25.21
C SER A 7 -3.45 -16.00 -24.26
N SER A 8 -2.87 -14.90 -24.77
CA SER A 8 -1.90 -14.03 -24.11
C SER A 8 -2.26 -13.77 -22.64
N PRO A 9 -1.28 -13.71 -21.72
CA PRO A 9 -1.56 -13.48 -20.32
C PRO A 9 -2.35 -12.17 -20.19
N THR A 10 -3.55 -12.30 -19.62
CA THR A 10 -4.35 -11.21 -19.05
C THR A 10 -3.42 -10.10 -18.60
N GLY A 11 -3.62 -8.90 -19.15
CA GLY A 11 -2.91 -7.70 -18.77
C GLY A 11 -2.94 -7.55 -17.26
N GLN A 12 -1.92 -8.09 -16.60
CA GLN A 12 -1.60 -7.77 -15.23
C GLN A 12 -1.26 -6.30 -15.33
N SER A 13 -2.16 -5.46 -14.83
CA SER A 13 -1.80 -4.09 -14.49
C SER A 13 -0.65 -4.25 -13.50
N THR A 14 0.59 -4.20 -14.01
CA THR A 14 1.84 -4.23 -13.26
C THR A 14 2.00 -2.88 -12.58
N ALA A 15 0.97 -2.44 -11.87
CA ALA A 15 1.15 -1.41 -10.87
C ALA A 15 2.15 -1.99 -9.87
N PRO A 16 3.27 -1.31 -9.60
CA PRO A 16 4.29 -1.84 -8.71
C PRO A 16 3.67 -1.98 -7.31
N CYS A 17 3.36 -3.20 -6.87
CA CYS A 17 2.95 -3.41 -5.49
C CYS A 17 4.14 -3.13 -4.58
N PHE A 18 4.04 -2.12 -3.72
CA PHE A 18 5.02 -1.83 -2.70
C PHE A 18 4.85 -2.76 -1.51
N ARG A 19 5.96 -3.23 -0.95
CA ARG A 19 5.94 -4.06 0.26
C ARG A 19 6.20 -3.18 1.46
N VAL A 20 5.18 -2.99 2.29
CA VAL A 20 5.31 -2.35 3.60
C VAL A 20 5.77 -3.39 4.60
N VAL A 21 6.78 -3.07 5.40
CA VAL A 21 7.33 -3.98 6.40
C VAL A 21 7.43 -3.28 7.76
N LEU A 22 6.87 -3.92 8.77
CA LEU A 22 6.91 -3.55 10.18
C LEU A 22 7.84 -4.50 10.93
N HIS A 23 8.74 -3.95 11.71
CA HIS A 23 9.70 -4.70 12.51
C HIS A 23 9.54 -4.32 13.99
N ARG A 24 9.26 -5.31 14.85
CA ARG A 24 9.22 -5.11 16.30
C ARG A 24 9.92 -6.25 17.01
N GLY A 25 11.13 -5.99 17.53
CA GLY A 25 11.98 -7.02 18.11
C GLY A 25 12.30 -8.12 17.10
N ALA A 26 11.98 -9.37 17.43
CA ALA A 26 12.14 -10.53 16.54
C ALA A 26 10.96 -10.72 15.57
N HIS A 27 9.88 -9.96 15.73
CA HIS A 27 8.68 -10.10 14.92
C HIS A 27 8.73 -9.18 13.71
N ARG A 28 8.32 -9.73 12.57
CA ARG A 28 8.24 -9.03 11.29
C ARG A 28 6.88 -9.26 10.69
N TRP A 29 6.17 -8.18 10.41
CA TRP A 29 4.92 -8.21 9.66
C TRP A 29 5.11 -7.43 8.38
N GLY A 30 4.41 -7.82 7.33
CA GLY A 30 4.45 -7.08 6.09
C GLY A 30 3.28 -7.42 5.20
N PHE A 31 2.89 -6.46 4.41
CA PHE A 31 1.83 -6.59 3.43
C PHE A 31 2.28 -5.92 2.13
N SER A 32 1.75 -6.43 1.03
CA SER A 32 1.85 -5.75 -0.25
C SER A 32 0.71 -4.76 -0.36
N TRP A 33 0.99 -3.61 -0.95
CA TRP A 33 0.07 -2.51 -1.14
C TRP A 33 0.31 -1.85 -2.49
N ASN A 34 -0.75 -1.48 -3.20
CA ASN A 34 -0.66 -0.77 -4.46
C ASN A 34 -0.62 0.76 -4.25
N PRO A 35 0.40 1.46 -4.77
CA PRO A 35 0.45 2.92 -4.75
C PRO A 35 -0.74 3.47 -5.55
N GLY A 36 -1.63 4.18 -4.86
CA GLY A 36 -2.89 4.68 -5.41
C GLY A 36 -4.15 3.94 -4.92
N ASP A 37 -4.02 2.83 -4.18
CA ASP A 37 -5.17 2.19 -3.49
C ASP A 37 -5.10 2.40 -1.98
N GLU A 38 -5.37 3.62 -1.53
CA GLU A 38 -5.37 3.98 -0.09
C GLU A 38 -6.37 3.14 0.73
N ARG A 39 -7.46 2.70 0.10
CA ARG A 39 -8.46 1.86 0.77
C ARG A 39 -7.91 0.47 1.07
N GLU A 40 -7.05 -0.07 0.21
CA GLU A 40 -6.30 -1.28 0.48
C GLU A 40 -5.34 -1.07 1.66
N LEU A 41 -4.59 0.05 1.70
CA LEU A 41 -3.70 0.40 2.81
C LEU A 41 -4.43 0.44 4.16
N VAL A 42 -5.55 1.17 4.22
CA VAL A 42 -6.35 1.29 5.45
C VAL A 42 -6.91 -0.07 5.86
N ARG A 43 -7.35 -0.91 4.91
CA ARG A 43 -7.83 -2.27 5.22
C ARG A 43 -6.72 -3.17 5.77
N GLN A 44 -5.51 -3.10 5.21
CA GLN A 44 -4.37 -3.87 5.71
C GLN A 44 -3.94 -3.40 7.10
N LEU A 45 -3.88 -2.08 7.33
CA LEU A 45 -3.61 -1.51 8.65
C LEU A 45 -4.67 -1.90 9.68
N ALA A 46 -5.96 -1.80 9.33
CA ALA A 46 -7.05 -2.23 10.20
C ALA A 46 -6.96 -3.73 10.51
N ARG A 47 -6.59 -4.57 9.54
CA ARG A 47 -6.39 -6.00 9.76
C ARG A 47 -5.24 -6.27 10.73
N LEU A 48 -4.11 -5.57 10.58
CA LEU A 48 -2.98 -5.65 11.50
C LEU A 48 -3.36 -5.16 12.91
N ALA A 49 -4.12 -4.08 13.02
CA ALA A 49 -4.56 -3.53 14.30
C ALA A 49 -5.54 -4.44 15.05
N ASN A 50 -6.34 -5.23 14.32
CA ASN A 50 -7.28 -6.19 14.89
C ASN A 50 -6.65 -7.57 15.15
N ASP A 51 -5.39 -7.80 14.75
CA ASP A 51 -4.72 -9.07 14.99
C ASP A 51 -4.18 -9.10 16.43
N PRO A 52 -4.65 -10.02 17.30
CA PRO A 52 -4.22 -10.07 18.70
C PRO A 52 -2.76 -10.51 18.86
N GLY A 53 -2.12 -11.03 17.81
CA GLY A 53 -0.70 -11.38 17.77
C GLY A 53 0.19 -10.24 17.26
N VAL A 54 -0.38 -9.12 16.83
CA VAL A 54 0.34 -7.93 16.37
C VAL A 54 0.15 -6.84 17.42
N PRO A 55 1.16 -6.55 18.25
CA PRO A 55 1.16 -5.33 19.05
C PRO A 55 1.39 -4.15 18.08
N LEU A 56 0.34 -3.69 17.39
CA LEU A 56 0.41 -2.50 16.56
C LEU A 56 0.21 -1.28 17.46
N ASP A 57 1.23 -0.44 17.60
CA ASP A 57 1.12 0.83 18.31
C ASP A 57 1.01 2.02 17.34
N HIS A 58 0.76 3.22 17.87
CA HIS A 58 0.69 4.44 17.07
C HIS A 58 2.00 4.70 16.30
N ASP A 59 3.14 4.38 16.90
CA ASP A 59 4.47 4.52 16.26
C ASP A 59 4.62 3.62 15.02
N ASP A 60 4.08 2.40 15.07
CA ASP A 60 4.08 1.46 13.94
C ASP A 60 3.26 2.03 12.76
N VAL A 61 2.11 2.65 13.06
CA VAL A 61 1.27 3.32 12.06
C VAL A 61 2.03 4.49 11.42
N ILE A 62 2.74 5.30 12.20
CA ILE A 62 3.58 6.40 11.68
C ILE A 62 4.68 5.86 10.77
N VAL A 63 5.34 4.76 11.14
CA VAL A 63 6.38 4.13 10.33
C VAL A 63 5.83 3.66 8.98
N VAL A 64 4.64 3.05 8.96
CA VAL A 64 3.96 2.67 7.72
C VAL A 64 3.62 3.89 6.89
N LEU A 65 3.03 4.93 7.48
CA LEU A 65 2.68 6.16 6.77
C LEU A 65 3.92 6.84 6.17
N ARG A 66 5.07 6.81 6.86
CA ARG A 66 6.34 7.32 6.32
C ARG A 66 6.90 6.47 5.19
N GLN A 67 6.75 5.15 5.25
CA GLN A 67 7.14 4.26 4.14
C GLN A 67 6.26 4.55 2.92
N VAL A 68 4.95 4.65 3.12
CA VAL A 68 4.00 4.98 2.05
C VAL A 68 4.26 6.36 1.46
N ALA A 69 4.45 7.38 2.29
CA ALA A 69 4.71 8.75 1.84
C ALA A 69 6.08 8.94 1.13
N ARG A 70 7.00 7.98 1.25
CA ARG A 70 8.25 7.95 0.48
C ARG A 70 8.07 7.32 -0.90
N GLU A 71 7.16 6.36 -1.02
CA GLU A 71 6.90 5.65 -2.27
C GLU A 71 5.83 6.37 -3.12
N ILE A 72 4.92 7.12 -2.49
CA ILE A 72 4.07 8.09 -3.17
C ILE A 72 4.95 9.29 -3.51
N ASP A 73 5.15 9.56 -4.79
CA ASP A 73 5.92 10.71 -5.26
C ASP A 73 5.38 12.00 -4.61
N PRO A 74 6.24 12.93 -4.14
CA PRO A 74 5.78 14.17 -3.53
C PRO A 74 4.89 15.01 -4.46
N ALA A 75 4.94 14.82 -5.78
CA ALA A 75 4.01 15.44 -6.72
C ALA A 75 2.57 14.90 -6.58
N ASP A 76 2.41 13.62 -6.28
CA ASP A 76 1.12 12.95 -6.04
C ASP A 76 0.55 13.35 -4.67
N LEU A 77 1.43 13.45 -3.65
CA LEU A 77 1.06 13.99 -2.35
C LEU A 77 0.67 15.48 -2.44
N ALA A 78 1.37 16.28 -3.25
CA ALA A 78 1.06 17.70 -3.45
C ALA A 78 -0.26 17.92 -4.22
N ASP A 79 -0.63 17.01 -5.12
CA ASP A 79 -1.94 17.00 -5.77
C ASP A 79 -3.05 16.67 -4.76
N MET A 80 -2.83 15.67 -3.89
CA MET A 80 -3.77 15.29 -2.82
C MET A 80 -3.89 16.33 -1.70
N THR A 81 -2.83 17.09 -1.43
CA THR A 81 -2.85 18.16 -0.40
C THR A 81 -3.22 19.51 -0.99
N ARG A 82 -3.47 19.62 -2.29
CA ARG A 82 -4.06 20.82 -2.87
C ARG A 82 -5.51 20.83 -2.38
N PRO A 83 -5.89 21.70 -1.41
CA PRO A 83 -7.31 21.95 -1.22
C PRO A 83 -7.83 22.35 -2.60
N ASP A 84 -8.98 21.81 -2.98
CA ASP A 84 -9.79 22.30 -4.08
C ASP A 84 -10.01 23.82 -3.84
N ALA A 85 -9.04 24.62 -4.28
CA ALA A 85 -9.16 26.05 -4.42
C ALA A 85 -9.89 26.27 -5.75
N ALA A 86 -11.04 25.61 -5.91
CA ALA A 86 -12.03 25.98 -6.89
C ALA A 86 -12.87 27.10 -6.27
N SER A 87 -12.52 28.30 -6.70
CA SER A 87 -13.50 29.32 -7.09
C SER A 87 -14.37 29.91 -5.99
N THR A 88 -13.99 31.09 -5.51
CA THR A 88 -14.70 32.36 -5.79
C THR A 88 -13.78 33.53 -5.47
#